data_AF-A0AAV5ERM2-F1
#
_entry.id   AF-A0AAV5ERM2-F1
#
_cell.length_a   1.000
_cell.length_b   1.000
_cell.length_c   1.000
_cell.angle_alpha   90.00
_cell.angle_beta   90.00
_cell.angle_gamma   90.00
#
_symmetry.space_group_name_H-M   'P 1'
#
loop_
_entity.id
_entity.type
_entity.pdbx_description
1 polymer ?
#
loop_
_entity_poly.entity_id
_entity_poly.type
_entity_poly.pdbx_seq_one_letter_code
_entity_poly.pdbx_strand_id
1 'polypeptide(L)'
;MVAYWAKIPAVRAAMLAHPESEWVWWVDADAVLTDMDFSLPLERYSEHNLVVYGWEKEVYEERSWVGLNAGVFLIRNCQWSLDLMDAWAAMGPASPEYDKWGRTVQAELSGKPNAESDDQSALVYLLATRPERWGNATLLETGYYFQGYWAEIVGRLDGVAKRYDAVERAREGRHLRRRHAEREHLAYAAMRNEAVRKKGGGVVGPDGGGQEGWRRPFVTHFTGCNPCGGERNPAYSAKSCRDGVRRALAFADDQVLRAYGFRHAAPLSDSVVPLPFGYPS
;
A
#
# COMPACT_ATOMS: atom_id res chain seq x y z
N MET A 1 15.48 -19.78 -3.78
CA MET A 1 14.28 -18.93 -3.93
C MET A 1 14.74 -17.56 -4.38
N VAL A 2 14.18 -17.04 -5.47
CA VAL A 2 14.31 -15.60 -5.76
C VAL A 2 13.44 -14.86 -4.74
N ALA A 3 13.94 -13.77 -4.16
CA ALA A 3 13.46 -13.20 -2.90
C ALA A 3 11.96 -12.87 -2.89
N TYR A 4 11.40 -12.37 -4.00
CA TYR A 4 9.99 -11.96 -4.09
C TYR A 4 9.02 -13.16 -4.11
N TRP A 5 9.44 -14.35 -4.54
CA TRP A 5 8.60 -15.57 -4.47
C TRP A 5 8.45 -16.16 -3.06
N ALA A 6 9.33 -15.78 -2.12
CA ALA A 6 9.32 -16.34 -0.77
C ALA A 6 8.06 -15.96 0.03
N LYS A 7 7.32 -14.94 -0.40
CA LYS A 7 6.06 -14.52 0.21
C LYS A 7 4.96 -15.57 0.11
N ILE A 8 4.92 -16.34 -0.99
CA ILE A 8 3.89 -17.33 -1.26
C ILE A 8 3.83 -18.44 -0.18
N PRO A 9 4.92 -19.18 0.10
CA PRO A 9 4.90 -20.17 1.17
C PRO A 9 4.71 -19.55 2.56
N ALA A 10 5.18 -18.32 2.80
CA ALA A 10 4.99 -17.62 4.07
C ALA A 10 3.51 -17.29 4.33
N VAL A 11 2.81 -16.76 3.33
CA VAL A 11 1.37 -16.45 3.42
C VAL A 11 0.56 -17.75 3.56
N ARG A 12 0.89 -18.81 2.81
CA ARG A 12 0.25 -20.13 2.97
C ARG A 12 0.44 -20.68 4.39
N ALA A 13 1.65 -20.60 4.94
CA ALA A 13 1.92 -21.05 6.30
C ALA A 13 1.13 -20.25 7.33
N ALA A 14 1.03 -18.93 7.17
CA ALA A 14 0.22 -18.06 8.03
C ALA A 14 -1.27 -18.45 7.99
N MET A 15 -1.84 -18.69 6.80
CA MET A 15 -3.24 -19.14 6.66
C MET A 15 -3.51 -20.45 7.40
N LEU A 16 -2.61 -21.43 7.30
CA LEU A 16 -2.77 -22.73 7.97
C LEU A 16 -2.54 -22.67 9.48
N ALA A 17 -1.58 -21.85 9.92
CA ALA A 17 -1.25 -21.71 11.34
C ALA A 17 -2.29 -20.89 12.12
N HIS A 18 -3.02 -20.01 11.42
CA HIS A 18 -3.98 -19.06 12.00
C HIS A 18 -5.38 -19.20 11.40
N PRO A 19 -6.09 -20.31 11.67
CA PRO A 19 -7.45 -20.52 11.15
C PRO A 19 -8.47 -19.51 11.68
N GLU A 20 -8.17 -18.80 12.77
CA GLU A 20 -8.97 -17.71 13.31
C GLU A 20 -8.90 -16.42 12.47
N SER A 21 -7.86 -16.27 11.65
CA SER A 21 -7.66 -15.09 10.82
C SER A 21 -8.48 -15.18 9.54
N GLU A 22 -9.45 -14.29 9.36
CA GLU A 22 -10.24 -14.21 8.12
C GLU A 22 -9.42 -13.72 6.94
N TRP A 23 -8.47 -12.81 7.18
CA TRP A 23 -7.62 -12.18 6.17
C TRP A 23 -6.16 -12.27 6.57
N VAL A 24 -5.29 -12.57 5.60
CA VAL A 24 -3.85 -12.38 5.70
C VAL A 24 -3.46 -11.17 4.84
N TRP A 25 -2.78 -10.20 5.44
CA TRP A 25 -2.30 -9.00 4.75
C TRP A 25 -0.80 -9.12 4.50
N TRP A 26 -0.39 -9.26 3.25
CA TRP A 26 1.00 -9.16 2.86
C TRP A 26 1.37 -7.71 2.55
N VAL A 27 2.53 -7.27 3.06
CA VAL A 27 3.09 -5.93 2.84
C VAL A 27 4.59 -6.08 2.61
N ASP A 28 5.08 -5.70 1.43
CA ASP A 28 6.51 -5.69 1.09
C ASP A 28 7.31 -4.77 2.04
N ALA A 29 8.57 -5.11 2.29
CA ALA A 29 9.42 -4.41 3.25
C ALA A 29 9.76 -2.95 2.85
N ASP A 30 9.60 -2.60 1.57
CA ASP A 30 9.75 -1.26 1.04
C ASP A 30 8.40 -0.53 0.84
N ALA A 31 7.32 -1.05 1.42
CA ALA A 31 6.04 -0.36 1.56
C ALA A 31 5.88 0.25 2.97
N VAL A 32 5.54 1.53 3.02
CA VAL A 32 5.37 2.29 4.26
C VAL A 32 3.90 2.67 4.44
N LEU A 33 3.32 2.37 5.60
CA LEU A 33 2.02 2.92 5.99
C LEU A 33 2.17 4.40 6.31
N THR A 34 1.49 5.26 5.55
CA THR A 34 1.63 6.72 5.64
C THR A 34 0.34 7.44 6.06
N ASP A 35 -0.78 6.72 6.22
CA ASP A 35 -1.97 7.21 6.93
C ASP A 35 -2.26 6.32 8.15
N MET A 36 -1.86 6.80 9.33
CA MET A 36 -2.05 6.07 10.58
C MET A 36 -3.50 6.12 11.10
N ASP A 37 -4.35 6.95 10.49
CA ASP A 37 -5.76 7.09 10.85
C ASP A 37 -6.68 6.21 9.99
N PHE A 38 -6.17 5.62 8.90
CA PHE A 38 -6.97 4.87 7.95
C PHE A 38 -7.22 3.43 8.42
N SER A 39 -8.48 3.01 8.36
CA SER A 39 -8.88 1.61 8.58
C SER A 39 -9.27 0.98 7.24
N LEU A 40 -8.76 -0.22 6.98
CA LEU A 40 -9.15 -1.01 5.81
C LEU A 40 -10.68 -1.24 5.82
N PRO A 41 -11.40 -0.96 4.71
CA PRO A 41 -12.84 -1.13 4.64
C PRO A 41 -13.21 -2.60 4.37
N LEU A 42 -12.85 -3.51 5.29
CA LEU A 42 -12.95 -4.97 5.08
C LEU A 42 -14.36 -5.45 4.70
N GLU A 43 -15.41 -4.79 5.17
CA GLU A 43 -16.80 -5.10 4.80
C GLU A 43 -17.06 -4.97 3.29
N ARG A 44 -16.37 -4.03 2.62
CA ARG A 44 -16.43 -3.84 1.15
C ARG A 44 -15.88 -5.06 0.39
N TYR A 45 -15.05 -5.86 1.04
CA TYR A 45 -14.34 -7.00 0.46
C TYR A 45 -15.03 -8.34 0.76
N SER A 46 -16.23 -8.32 1.34
CA SER A 46 -17.01 -9.50 1.72
C SER A 46 -17.16 -10.54 0.60
N GLU A 47 -17.44 -10.10 -0.62
CA GLU A 47 -17.65 -10.98 -1.79
C GLU A 47 -16.36 -11.37 -2.53
N HIS A 48 -15.19 -11.02 -2.00
CA HIS A 48 -13.90 -11.26 -2.64
C HIS A 48 -12.98 -12.09 -1.74
N ASN A 49 -12.04 -12.80 -2.35
CA ASN A 49 -11.02 -13.60 -1.68
C ASN A 49 -9.62 -13.01 -1.83
N LEU A 50 -9.38 -12.17 -2.83
CA LEU A 50 -8.13 -11.46 -3.03
C LEU A 50 -8.42 -9.98 -3.28
N VAL A 51 -7.66 -9.09 -2.65
CA VAL A 51 -7.68 -7.65 -2.92
C VAL A 51 -6.26 -7.20 -3.21
N VAL A 52 -6.05 -6.61 -4.39
CA VAL A 52 -4.77 -6.07 -4.84
C VAL A 52 -5.00 -4.68 -5.42
N TYR A 53 -3.99 -3.82 -5.43
CA TYR A 53 -4.10 -2.53 -6.11
C TYR A 53 -3.85 -2.72 -7.60
N GLY A 54 -4.74 -2.24 -8.47
CA GLY A 54 -4.61 -2.40 -9.91
C GLY A 54 -5.86 -1.94 -10.69
N TRP A 55 -5.78 -1.96 -12.02
CA TRP A 55 -6.86 -1.48 -12.89
C TRP A 55 -7.39 -2.60 -13.78
N GLU A 56 -8.72 -2.79 -13.79
CA GLU A 56 -9.44 -3.77 -14.62
C GLU A 56 -8.98 -3.75 -16.08
N LYS A 57 -8.95 -2.56 -16.68
CA LYS A 57 -8.53 -2.37 -18.07
C LYS A 57 -7.08 -2.82 -18.29
N GLU A 58 -6.18 -2.48 -17.37
CA GLU A 58 -4.77 -2.83 -17.52
C GLU A 58 -4.53 -4.34 -17.35
N VAL A 59 -5.26 -5.01 -16.43
CA VAL A 59 -5.11 -6.45 -16.18
C VAL A 59 -5.80 -7.29 -17.25
N TYR A 60 -7.08 -7.03 -17.53
CA TYR A 60 -7.91 -7.93 -18.34
C TYR A 60 -7.95 -7.58 -19.83
N GLU A 61 -7.82 -6.31 -20.19
CA GLU A 61 -7.84 -5.88 -21.60
C GLU A 61 -6.42 -5.72 -22.15
N GLU A 62 -5.60 -4.86 -21.52
CA GLU A 62 -4.27 -4.51 -22.00
C GLU A 62 -3.22 -5.58 -21.65
N ARG A 63 -3.51 -6.41 -20.65
CA ARG A 63 -2.61 -7.42 -20.09
C ARG A 63 -1.24 -6.83 -19.72
N SER A 64 -1.24 -5.64 -19.14
CA SER A 64 -0.05 -4.95 -18.66
C SER A 64 0.56 -5.71 -17.49
N TRP A 65 1.86 -6.01 -17.56
CA TRP A 65 2.57 -6.67 -16.44
C TRP A 65 2.63 -5.82 -15.16
N VAL A 66 2.35 -4.52 -15.26
CA VAL A 66 2.21 -3.57 -14.14
C VAL A 66 0.77 -3.13 -13.89
N GLY A 67 -0.21 -3.81 -14.50
CA GLY A 67 -1.63 -3.50 -14.33
C GLY A 67 -2.17 -3.70 -12.91
N LEU A 68 -1.41 -4.43 -12.08
CA LEU A 68 -1.62 -4.55 -10.64
C LEU A 68 -0.27 -4.56 -9.91
N ASN A 69 -0.32 -4.40 -8.58
CA ASN A 69 0.84 -4.59 -7.70
C ASN A 69 0.66 -5.79 -6.76
N ALA A 70 1.64 -6.70 -6.74
CA ALA A 70 1.65 -7.89 -5.87
C ALA A 70 2.51 -7.71 -4.60
N GLY A 71 2.92 -6.49 -4.29
CA GLY A 71 3.70 -6.17 -3.09
C GLY A 71 2.85 -5.83 -1.88
N VAL A 72 1.58 -5.45 -2.08
CA VAL A 72 0.62 -5.24 -0.99
C VAL A 72 -0.71 -5.86 -1.38
N PHE A 73 -1.17 -6.85 -0.63
CA PHE A 73 -2.43 -7.53 -0.92
C PHE A 73 -3.08 -8.14 0.33
N LEU A 74 -4.42 -8.17 0.32
CA LEU A 74 -5.20 -8.94 1.28
C LEU A 74 -5.65 -10.22 0.62
N ILE A 75 -5.49 -11.35 1.29
CA ILE A 75 -6.03 -12.64 0.84
C ILE A 75 -6.83 -13.30 1.97
N ARG A 76 -8.04 -13.72 1.65
CA ARG A 76 -8.95 -14.37 2.59
C ARG A 76 -8.42 -15.76 2.93
N ASN A 77 -8.49 -16.17 4.19
CA ASN A 77 -8.12 -17.51 4.61
C ASN A 77 -9.23 -18.51 4.23
N CYS A 78 -9.16 -19.06 3.03
CA CYS A 78 -10.13 -20.02 2.51
C CYS A 78 -9.51 -20.99 1.51
N GLN A 79 -10.24 -22.05 1.15
CA GLN A 79 -9.74 -23.07 0.22
C GLN A 79 -9.38 -22.48 -1.15
N TRP A 80 -10.18 -21.53 -1.67
CA TRP A 80 -9.89 -20.84 -2.92
C TRP A 80 -8.50 -20.19 -2.91
N SER A 81 -8.13 -19.58 -1.78
CA SER A 81 -6.84 -18.91 -1.61
C SER A 81 -5.68 -19.90 -1.53
N LEU A 82 -5.88 -21.06 -0.88
CA LEU A 82 -4.88 -22.13 -0.87
C LEU A 82 -4.65 -22.70 -2.29
N ASP A 83 -5.71 -22.82 -3.09
CA ASP A 83 -5.65 -23.27 -4.48
C ASP A 83 -4.97 -22.23 -5.38
N LEU A 84 -5.24 -20.94 -5.16
CA LEU A 84 -4.55 -19.85 -5.85
C LEU A 84 -3.05 -19.87 -5.52
N MET A 85 -2.68 -20.03 -4.25
CA MET A 85 -1.28 -20.10 -3.80
C MET A 85 -0.53 -21.26 -4.47
N ASP A 86 -1.18 -22.42 -4.66
CA ASP A 86 -0.59 -23.55 -5.40
C ASP A 86 -0.39 -23.22 -6.89
N ALA A 87 -1.40 -22.63 -7.55
CA ALA A 87 -1.29 -22.22 -8.94
C ALA A 87 -0.22 -21.14 -9.15
N TRP A 88 -0.11 -20.20 -8.22
CA TRP A 88 0.86 -19.12 -8.27
C TRP A 88 2.29 -19.64 -8.02
N ALA A 89 2.49 -20.47 -7.00
CA ALA A 89 3.78 -21.09 -6.70
C ALA A 89 4.31 -21.98 -7.85
N ALA A 90 3.42 -22.61 -8.62
CA ALA A 90 3.79 -23.44 -9.77
C ALA A 90 4.49 -22.65 -10.90
N MET A 91 4.38 -21.32 -10.89
CA MET A 91 5.06 -20.40 -11.80
C MET A 91 6.37 -19.84 -11.23
N GLY A 92 6.77 -20.28 -10.02
CA GLY A 92 7.95 -19.79 -9.31
C GLY A 92 9.20 -20.68 -9.45
N PRO A 93 10.36 -20.25 -8.90
CA PRO A 93 11.67 -20.89 -9.09
C PRO A 93 11.80 -22.33 -8.59
N ALA A 94 10.88 -22.78 -7.74
CA ALA A 94 10.85 -24.18 -7.27
C ALA A 94 10.21 -25.12 -8.30
N SER A 95 9.54 -24.58 -9.32
CA SER A 95 8.92 -25.34 -10.39
C SER A 95 9.95 -25.75 -11.45
N PRO A 96 9.91 -27.00 -11.96
CA PRO A 96 10.73 -27.40 -13.10
C PRO A 96 10.38 -26.64 -14.40
N GLU A 97 9.22 -25.96 -14.43
CA GLU A 97 8.76 -25.18 -15.58
C GLU A 97 9.07 -23.68 -15.45
N TYR A 98 9.88 -23.25 -14.46
CA TYR A 98 10.13 -21.82 -14.19
C TYR A 98 10.55 -21.01 -15.44
N ASP A 99 11.54 -21.50 -16.19
CA ASP A 99 12.02 -20.84 -17.43
C ASP A 99 10.95 -20.80 -18.53
N LYS A 100 10.09 -21.82 -18.59
CA LYS A 100 8.97 -21.86 -19.53
C LYS A 100 7.94 -20.81 -19.15
N TRP A 101 7.58 -20.73 -17.87
CA TRP A 101 6.65 -19.71 -17.38
C TRP A 101 7.15 -18.31 -17.63
N GLY A 102 8.43 -18.04 -17.40
CA GLY A 102 9.04 -16.74 -17.68
C GLY A 102 8.91 -16.30 -19.14
N ARG A 103 9.15 -17.21 -20.10
CA ARG A 103 8.90 -16.96 -21.53
C ARG A 103 7.41 -16.78 -21.85
N THR A 104 6.54 -17.59 -21.23
CA THR A 104 5.09 -17.49 -21.43
C THR A 104 4.54 -16.15 -20.94
N VAL A 105 4.85 -15.73 -19.72
CA VAL A 105 4.36 -14.44 -19.20
C VAL A 105 4.95 -13.26 -19.96
N GLN A 106 6.20 -13.35 -20.45
CA GLN A 106 6.77 -12.31 -21.30
C GLN A 106 6.06 -12.20 -22.66
N ALA A 107 5.68 -13.33 -23.26
CA ALA A 107 4.98 -13.35 -24.54
C ALA A 107 3.52 -12.87 -24.43
N GLU A 108 2.88 -13.11 -23.29
CA GLU A 108 1.43 -12.89 -23.09
C GLU A 108 1.11 -11.54 -22.43
N LEU A 109 2.07 -10.94 -21.73
CA LEU A 109 1.87 -9.67 -21.02
C LEU A 109 2.57 -8.50 -21.72
N SER A 110 1.81 -7.43 -21.93
CA SER A 110 2.29 -6.19 -22.52
C SER A 110 3.32 -5.52 -21.61
N GLY A 111 4.41 -5.02 -22.22
CA GLY A 111 5.42 -4.20 -21.56
C GLY A 111 6.42 -4.96 -20.66
N LYS A 112 6.32 -6.29 -20.53
CA LYS A 112 7.22 -7.07 -19.67
C LYS A 112 8.66 -7.07 -20.22
N PRO A 113 9.67 -6.62 -19.46
CA PRO A 113 10.99 -6.32 -20.00
C PRO A 113 11.90 -7.56 -20.20
N ASN A 114 11.59 -8.68 -19.54
CA ASN A 114 12.46 -9.86 -19.51
C ASN A 114 11.65 -11.17 -19.41
N ALA A 115 12.34 -12.29 -19.65
CA ALA A 115 11.77 -13.63 -19.58
C ALA A 115 11.81 -14.24 -18.15
N GLU A 116 11.93 -13.43 -17.11
CA GLU A 116 11.90 -13.90 -15.72
C GLU A 116 10.44 -14.02 -15.26
N SER A 117 10.06 -15.14 -14.64
CA SER A 117 8.74 -15.27 -14.03
C SER A 117 8.78 -14.64 -12.64
N ASP A 118 8.38 -13.37 -12.53
CA ASP A 118 8.13 -12.73 -11.23
C ASP A 118 6.71 -12.98 -10.73
N ASP A 119 6.51 -12.85 -9.42
CA ASP A 119 5.23 -13.12 -8.75
C ASP A 119 4.13 -12.19 -9.25
N GLN A 120 4.42 -10.91 -9.49
CA GLN A 120 3.43 -9.95 -10.00
C GLN A 120 2.95 -10.32 -11.41
N SER A 121 3.87 -10.56 -12.35
CA SER A 121 3.54 -10.96 -13.71
C SER A 121 2.78 -12.29 -13.74
N ALA A 122 3.18 -13.25 -12.90
CA ALA A 122 2.46 -14.51 -12.78
C ALA A 122 1.02 -14.31 -12.29
N LEU A 123 0.78 -13.42 -11.33
CA LEU A 123 -0.57 -13.10 -10.87
C LEU A 123 -1.40 -12.44 -11.97
N VAL A 124 -0.86 -11.43 -12.67
CA VAL A 124 -1.55 -10.80 -13.83
C VAL A 124 -1.95 -11.87 -14.84
N TYR A 125 -1.02 -12.75 -15.20
CA TYR A 125 -1.28 -13.83 -16.16
C TYR A 125 -2.40 -14.76 -15.69
N LEU A 126 -2.40 -15.18 -14.43
CA LEU A 126 -3.45 -16.04 -13.86
C LEU A 126 -4.83 -15.37 -13.93
N LEU A 127 -4.92 -14.11 -13.50
CA LEU A 127 -6.18 -13.36 -13.53
C LEU A 127 -6.69 -13.17 -14.97
N ALA A 128 -5.83 -12.70 -15.87
CA ALA A 128 -6.18 -12.38 -17.25
C ALA A 128 -6.56 -13.60 -18.10
N THR A 129 -5.95 -14.76 -17.84
CA THR A 129 -6.19 -15.98 -18.64
C THR A 129 -7.23 -16.92 -18.05
N ARG A 130 -7.56 -16.78 -16.76
CA ARG A 130 -8.55 -17.63 -16.07
C ARG A 130 -9.50 -16.78 -15.20
N PRO A 131 -10.20 -15.78 -15.77
CA PRO A 131 -11.02 -14.85 -15.00
C PRO A 131 -12.14 -15.55 -14.22
N GLU A 132 -12.77 -16.58 -14.79
CA GLU A 132 -13.81 -17.36 -14.09
C GLU A 132 -13.29 -18.06 -12.83
N ARG A 133 -12.02 -18.49 -12.83
CA ARG A 133 -11.41 -19.20 -11.70
C ARG A 133 -10.83 -18.24 -10.68
N TRP A 134 -10.18 -17.18 -11.14
CA TRP A 134 -9.37 -16.29 -10.28
C TRP A 134 -9.84 -14.84 -10.28
N GLY A 135 -10.15 -14.29 -11.46
CA GLY A 135 -10.54 -12.88 -11.62
C GLY A 135 -11.82 -12.52 -10.86
N ASN A 136 -12.88 -13.32 -10.99
CA ASN A 136 -14.19 -13.04 -10.38
C ASN A 136 -14.17 -12.94 -8.85
N ALA A 137 -13.20 -13.57 -8.19
CA ALA A 137 -13.03 -13.51 -6.74
C ALA A 137 -11.92 -12.52 -6.30
N THR A 138 -11.35 -11.78 -7.25
CA THR A 138 -10.30 -10.79 -7.03
C THR A 138 -10.84 -9.38 -7.22
N LEU A 139 -10.67 -8.53 -6.21
CA LEU A 139 -10.94 -7.11 -6.34
C LEU A 139 -9.65 -6.36 -6.70
N LEU A 140 -9.70 -5.62 -7.81
CA LEU A 140 -8.68 -4.63 -8.16
C LEU A 140 -9.05 -3.28 -7.52
N GLU A 141 -8.48 -2.99 -6.34
CA GLU A 141 -8.77 -1.77 -5.57
C GLU A 141 -8.08 -0.56 -6.20
N THR A 142 -8.83 0.53 -6.35
CA THR A 142 -8.36 1.82 -6.88
C THR A 142 -8.93 3.02 -6.11
N GLY A 143 -9.84 2.78 -5.15
CA GLY A 143 -10.55 3.83 -4.42
C GLY A 143 -9.66 4.61 -3.44
N TYR A 144 -8.52 4.04 -3.09
CA TYR A 144 -7.48 4.68 -2.29
C TYR A 144 -6.12 4.05 -2.60
N TYR A 145 -5.02 4.63 -2.13
CA TYR A 145 -3.67 4.07 -2.26
C TYR A 145 -3.48 2.83 -1.37
N PHE A 146 -4.19 1.74 -1.68
CA PHE A 146 -3.97 0.42 -1.10
C PHE A 146 -2.56 -0.08 -1.42
N GLN A 147 -2.06 0.28 -2.60
CA GLN A 147 -0.64 0.47 -2.86
C GLN A 147 -0.48 1.83 -3.55
N GLY A 148 0.51 2.62 -3.12
CA GLY A 148 0.76 3.94 -3.70
C GLY A 148 2.17 4.07 -4.22
N TYR A 149 2.32 4.36 -5.51
CA TYR A 149 3.62 4.51 -6.15
C TYR A 149 4.37 5.73 -5.58
N TRP A 150 5.51 5.48 -4.93
CA TRP A 150 6.19 6.49 -4.11
C TRP A 150 6.53 7.78 -4.85
N ALA A 151 6.91 7.70 -6.14
CA ALA A 151 7.37 8.86 -6.90
C ALA A 151 6.26 9.91 -7.09
N GLU A 152 5.00 9.48 -7.13
CA GLU A 152 3.84 10.38 -7.19
C GLU A 152 3.48 10.97 -5.83
N ILE A 153 3.89 10.31 -4.75
CA ILE A 153 3.43 10.61 -3.39
C ILE A 153 4.42 11.50 -2.64
N VAL A 154 5.69 11.11 -2.58
CA VAL A 154 6.65 11.70 -1.62
C VAL A 154 6.80 13.20 -1.82
N GLY A 155 6.73 13.70 -3.05
CA GLY A 155 6.80 15.13 -3.35
C GLY A 155 5.65 15.95 -2.74
N ARG A 156 4.50 15.34 -2.48
CA ARG A 156 3.28 16.00 -2.02
C ARG A 156 3.08 15.96 -0.50
N LEU A 157 3.81 15.11 0.23
CA LEU A 157 3.59 14.86 1.67
C LEU A 157 3.59 16.13 2.53
N ASP A 158 4.51 17.06 2.32
CA ASP A 158 4.54 18.33 3.06
C ASP A 158 3.27 19.17 2.80
N GLY A 159 2.74 19.12 1.58
CA GLY A 159 1.50 19.77 1.20
C GLY A 159 0.26 19.11 1.80
N VAL A 160 0.30 17.78 1.98
CA VAL A 160 -0.73 17.02 2.71
C VAL A 160 -0.72 17.43 4.19
N ALA A 161 0.45 17.37 4.85
CA ALA A 161 0.59 17.75 6.25
C ALA A 161 0.06 19.17 6.54
N LYS A 162 0.46 20.15 5.71
CA LYS A 162 -0.01 21.54 5.84
C LYS A 162 -1.53 21.69 5.76
N ARG A 163 -2.20 20.89 4.93
CA ARG A 163 -3.66 20.95 4.78
C ARG A 163 -4.39 20.34 5.97
N TYR A 164 -3.89 19.23 6.50
CA TYR A 164 -4.40 18.66 7.74
C TYR A 164 -4.18 19.64 8.91
N ASP A 165 -3.01 20.25 9.02
CA ASP A 165 -2.74 21.28 10.03
C ASP A 165 -3.69 22.48 9.88
N ALA A 166 -4.02 22.90 8.65
CA ALA A 166 -4.96 24.00 8.41
C ALA A 166 -6.39 23.67 8.87
N VAL A 167 -6.87 22.43 8.62
CA VAL A 167 -8.17 21.96 9.13
C VAL A 167 -8.19 21.97 10.65
N GLU A 168 -7.12 21.49 11.28
CA GLU A 168 -7.05 21.45 12.74
C GLU A 168 -6.92 22.85 13.36
N ARG A 169 -6.22 23.79 12.69
CA ARG A 169 -6.14 25.23 13.07
C ARG A 169 -7.48 25.97 12.96
N ALA A 170 -8.41 25.49 12.14
CA ALA A 170 -9.75 26.08 12.07
C ALA A 170 -10.47 25.96 13.43
N ARG A 171 -11.39 26.90 13.69
CA ARG A 171 -12.19 26.94 14.94
C ARG A 171 -12.86 25.60 15.25
N GLU A 172 -13.33 24.94 14.20
CA GLU A 172 -14.06 23.67 14.25
C GLU A 172 -13.14 22.50 14.57
N GLY A 173 -11.88 22.52 14.11
CA GLY A 173 -10.88 21.48 14.35
C GLY A 173 -10.20 21.54 15.73
N ARG A 174 -10.56 22.51 16.60
CA ARG A 174 -9.92 22.67 17.92
C ARG A 174 -9.97 21.44 18.81
N HIS A 175 -11.03 20.64 18.72
CA HIS A 175 -11.19 19.42 19.50
C HIS A 175 -10.20 18.31 19.09
N LEU A 176 -9.65 18.37 17.87
CA LEU A 176 -8.68 17.39 17.34
C LEU A 176 -7.25 17.61 17.89
N ARG A 177 -6.97 18.79 18.43
CA ARG A 177 -5.62 19.19 18.89
C ARG A 177 -5.24 18.60 20.26
N ARG A 178 -6.19 17.95 20.92
CA ARG A 178 -5.98 17.34 22.23
C ARG A 178 -5.16 16.05 22.08
N ARG A 179 -4.15 15.91 22.93
CA ARG A 179 -3.43 14.63 23.12
C ARG A 179 -4.38 13.61 23.74
N HIS A 180 -4.36 12.39 23.23
CA HIS A 180 -5.27 11.33 23.62
C HIS A 180 -4.50 10.01 23.72
N ALA A 181 -5.06 9.05 24.46
CA ALA A 181 -4.47 7.72 24.58
C ALA A 181 -4.72 6.91 23.29
N GLU A 182 -3.87 5.93 23.00
CA GLU A 182 -4.01 5.05 21.82
C GLU A 182 -5.39 4.37 21.75
N ARG A 183 -6.00 4.05 22.90
CA ARG A 183 -7.37 3.49 22.97
C ARG A 183 -8.44 4.41 22.34
N GLU A 184 -8.20 5.72 22.31
CA GLU A 184 -9.10 6.71 21.73
C GLU A 184 -8.80 6.97 20.24
N HIS A 185 -7.75 6.35 19.67
CA HIS A 185 -7.26 6.64 18.33
C HIS A 185 -8.34 6.55 17.26
N LEU A 186 -9.12 5.45 17.23
CA LEU A 186 -10.18 5.28 16.24
C LEU A 186 -11.26 6.37 16.31
N ALA A 187 -11.59 6.84 17.50
CA ALA A 187 -12.54 7.94 17.67
C ALA A 187 -11.95 9.26 17.14
N TYR A 188 -10.67 9.54 17.42
CA TYR A 188 -9.99 10.73 16.90
C TYR A 188 -9.76 10.68 15.39
N ALA A 189 -9.41 9.52 14.85
CA ALA A 189 -9.32 9.28 13.41
C ALA A 189 -10.67 9.55 12.73
N ALA A 190 -11.78 9.08 13.29
CA ALA A 190 -13.12 9.35 12.78
C ALA A 190 -13.47 10.84 12.81
N MET A 191 -13.24 11.53 13.94
CA MET A 191 -13.46 12.98 14.06
C MET A 191 -12.59 13.77 13.06
N ARG A 192 -11.32 13.37 12.89
CA ARG A 192 -10.41 14.00 11.91
C ARG A 192 -10.90 13.80 10.49
N ASN A 193 -11.32 12.58 10.14
CA ASN A 193 -11.89 12.26 8.83
C ASN A 193 -13.16 13.05 8.54
N GLU A 194 -14.04 13.23 9.52
CA GLU A 194 -15.22 14.10 9.40
C GLU A 194 -14.81 15.56 9.14
N ALA A 195 -13.86 16.10 9.92
CA ALA A 195 -13.39 17.47 9.77
C ALA A 195 -12.76 17.74 8.40
N VAL A 196 -11.92 16.83 7.89
CA VAL A 196 -11.28 17.00 6.58
C VAL A 196 -12.23 16.74 5.41
N ARG A 197 -13.36 16.04 5.59
CA ARG A 197 -14.37 15.86 4.53
C ARG A 197 -15.27 17.08 4.33
N LYS A 198 -15.28 18.03 5.27
CA LYS A 198 -16.23 19.15 5.27
C LYS A 198 -16.09 20.04 4.02
N LYS A 199 -17.22 20.29 3.33
CA LYS A 199 -17.26 21.14 2.12
C LYS A 199 -16.82 22.59 2.42
N GLY A 200 -16.07 23.19 1.50
CA GLY A 200 -15.67 24.61 1.57
C GLY A 200 -14.47 24.93 2.47
N GLY A 201 -13.81 23.91 3.05
CA GLY A 201 -12.59 24.07 3.86
C GLY A 201 -11.82 22.77 4.16
N GLY A 202 -12.32 21.62 3.72
CA GLY A 202 -11.71 20.31 3.89
C GLY A 202 -10.60 19.98 2.88
N VAL A 203 -10.08 18.76 3.00
CA VAL A 203 -9.01 18.22 2.15
C VAL A 203 -9.64 17.34 1.07
N VAL A 204 -9.44 17.71 -0.19
CA VAL A 204 -9.99 17.01 -1.35
C VAL A 204 -9.35 15.62 -1.51
N GLY A 205 -10.15 14.62 -1.85
CA GLY A 205 -9.72 13.25 -2.15
C GLY A 205 -10.42 12.19 -1.29
N PRO A 206 -10.25 10.91 -1.61
CA PRO A 206 -10.78 9.81 -0.82
C PRO A 206 -9.98 9.63 0.48
N ASP A 207 -10.60 9.03 1.50
CA ASP A 207 -9.87 8.52 2.65
C ASP A 207 -8.82 7.49 2.18
N GLY A 208 -7.61 7.51 2.76
CA GLY A 208 -6.49 6.70 2.27
C GLY A 208 -5.82 7.24 1.00
N GLY A 209 -6.28 8.39 0.47
CA GLY A 209 -5.62 9.15 -0.58
C GLY A 209 -5.76 8.52 -1.96
N GLY A 210 -5.76 9.34 -3.01
CA GLY A 210 -5.84 8.87 -4.39
C GLY A 210 -4.82 9.55 -5.29
N GLN A 211 -4.76 9.13 -6.55
CA GLN A 211 -3.92 9.75 -7.58
C GLN A 211 -4.09 11.26 -7.62
N GLU A 212 -5.32 11.72 -7.43
CA GLU A 212 -5.68 13.13 -7.27
C GLU A 212 -6.03 13.51 -5.83
N GLY A 213 -5.94 14.81 -5.55
CA GLY A 213 -6.26 15.38 -4.25
C GLY A 213 -5.08 15.45 -3.28
N TRP A 214 -5.42 15.61 -2.00
CA TRP A 214 -4.49 15.94 -0.92
C TRP A 214 -4.77 15.17 0.37
N ARG A 215 -5.66 14.17 0.34
CA ARG A 215 -5.83 13.25 1.47
C ARG A 215 -4.56 12.42 1.65
N ARG A 216 -4.30 12.00 2.90
CA ARG A 216 -3.13 11.20 3.23
C ARG A 216 -3.16 9.89 2.42
N PRO A 217 -2.06 9.52 1.74
CA PRO A 217 -1.95 8.22 1.12
C PRO A 217 -1.87 7.15 2.21
N PHE A 218 -2.58 6.04 2.05
CA PHE A 218 -2.54 4.95 3.02
C PHE A 218 -1.21 4.19 2.96
N VAL A 219 -0.83 3.70 1.79
CA VAL A 219 0.44 3.01 1.55
C VAL A 219 1.30 3.82 0.58
N THR A 220 2.57 4.01 0.91
CA THR A 220 3.61 4.55 0.01
C THR A 220 4.67 3.48 -0.22
N HIS A 221 4.70 2.93 -1.43
CA HIS A 221 5.50 1.76 -1.79
C HIS A 221 6.63 2.14 -2.75
N PHE A 222 7.86 1.87 -2.33
CA PHE A 222 9.11 2.26 -2.98
C PHE A 222 9.57 1.29 -4.07
N THR A 223 8.62 0.84 -4.89
CA THR A 223 8.88 -0.11 -5.99
C THR A 223 10.03 0.36 -6.88
N GLY A 224 10.98 -0.55 -7.12
CA GLY A 224 12.18 -0.29 -7.92
C GLY A 224 13.29 0.48 -7.22
N CYS A 225 13.14 0.86 -5.94
CA CYS A 225 14.22 1.50 -5.19
C CYS A 225 15.28 0.53 -4.69
N ASN A 226 14.90 -0.70 -4.36
CA ASN A 226 15.81 -1.80 -3.98
C ASN A 226 16.85 -1.40 -2.90
N PRO A 227 16.41 -0.90 -1.73
CA PRO A 227 17.31 -0.31 -0.73
C PRO A 227 18.23 -1.31 -0.03
N CYS A 228 17.84 -2.58 0.06
CA CYS A 228 18.56 -3.64 0.77
C CYS A 228 19.42 -4.53 -0.14
N GLY A 229 19.39 -4.31 -1.46
CA GLY A 229 20.07 -5.13 -2.46
C GLY A 229 19.26 -5.26 -3.76
N GLY A 230 19.87 -5.83 -4.80
CA GLY A 230 19.26 -5.92 -6.14
C GLY A 230 19.54 -4.70 -7.03
N GLU A 231 19.09 -4.76 -8.28
CA GLU A 231 19.32 -3.68 -9.25
C GLU A 231 18.21 -2.63 -9.11
N ARG A 232 18.56 -1.44 -8.61
CA ARG A 232 17.63 -0.30 -8.58
C ARG A 232 17.21 0.07 -10.00
N ASN A 233 15.94 0.42 -10.17
CA ASN A 233 15.45 0.98 -11.42
C ASN A 233 16.30 2.22 -11.81
N PRO A 234 16.92 2.25 -13.01
CA PRO A 234 17.76 3.35 -13.45
C PRO A 234 17.08 4.72 -13.47
N ALA A 235 15.74 4.76 -13.53
CA ALA A 235 14.96 5.99 -13.45
C ALA A 235 15.12 6.72 -12.10
N TYR A 236 15.56 6.04 -11.04
CA TYR A 236 15.70 6.62 -9.71
C TYR A 236 17.15 6.67 -9.25
N SER A 237 17.52 7.75 -8.57
CA SER A 237 18.81 7.85 -7.91
C SER A 237 18.79 7.16 -6.54
N ALA A 238 19.95 6.68 -6.06
CA ALA A 238 20.07 6.13 -4.72
C ALA A 238 19.62 7.14 -3.64
N LYS A 239 19.93 8.42 -3.87
CA LYS A 239 19.59 9.52 -2.97
C LYS A 239 18.07 9.75 -2.94
N SER A 240 17.41 9.82 -4.10
CA SER A 240 15.96 10.05 -4.17
C SER A 240 15.18 8.93 -3.49
N CYS A 241 15.61 7.68 -3.64
CA CYS A 241 15.02 6.55 -2.94
C CYS A 241 15.21 6.65 -1.42
N ARG A 242 16.45 6.84 -0.94
CA ARG A 242 16.72 6.96 0.51
C ARG A 242 15.98 8.13 1.15
N ASP A 243 16.04 9.30 0.53
CA ASP A 243 15.37 10.50 1.04
C ASP A 243 13.84 10.34 0.96
N GLY A 244 13.33 9.69 -0.08
CA GLY A 244 11.91 9.37 -0.22
C GLY A 244 11.42 8.49 0.93
N VAL A 245 12.11 7.38 1.22
CA VAL A 245 11.77 6.47 2.33
C VAL A 245 11.80 7.21 3.66
N ARG A 246 12.85 7.98 3.93
CA ARG A 246 12.97 8.78 5.16
C ARG A 246 11.83 9.79 5.31
N ARG A 247 11.43 10.47 4.23
CA ARG A 247 10.29 11.41 4.25
C ARG A 247 8.97 10.70 4.52
N ALA A 248 8.73 9.55 3.90
CA ALA A 248 7.52 8.77 4.15
C ALA A 248 7.46 8.27 5.59
N LEU A 249 8.56 7.73 6.12
CA LEU A 249 8.67 7.29 7.51
C LEU A 249 8.47 8.45 8.49
N ALA A 250 9.16 9.58 8.33
CA ALA A 250 9.00 10.74 9.20
C ALA A 250 7.58 11.32 9.13
N PHE A 251 6.94 11.31 7.95
CA PHE A 251 5.55 11.74 7.78
C PHE A 251 4.55 10.83 8.52
N ALA A 252 4.80 9.52 8.50
CA ALA A 252 4.02 8.54 9.24
C ALA A 252 4.26 8.65 10.75
N ASP A 253 5.52 8.75 11.16
CA ASP A 253 5.93 8.83 12.57
C ASP A 253 5.47 10.14 13.23
N ASP A 254 5.43 11.27 12.50
CA ASP A 254 4.84 12.52 12.98
C ASP A 254 3.37 12.34 13.41
N GLN A 255 2.62 11.38 12.84
CA GLN A 255 1.24 11.09 13.26
C GLN A 255 1.19 10.34 14.60
N VAL A 256 2.17 9.49 14.87
CA VAL A 256 2.32 8.73 16.14
C VAL A 256 2.90 9.62 17.23
N LEU A 257 4.05 10.25 16.98
CA LEU A 257 4.76 11.13 17.91
C LEU A 257 3.89 12.29 18.42
N ARG A 258 2.95 12.75 17.60
CA ARG A 258 2.06 13.85 17.96
C ARG A 258 1.16 13.53 19.15
N ALA A 259 0.72 12.28 19.33
CA ALA A 259 -0.04 11.87 20.51
C ALA A 259 0.78 12.08 21.80
N TYR A 260 2.10 11.88 21.70
CA TYR A 260 3.08 12.07 22.78
C TYR A 260 3.61 13.50 22.90
N GLY A 261 3.23 14.39 21.98
CA GLY A 261 3.62 15.80 22.00
C GLY A 261 4.97 16.09 21.37
N PHE A 262 5.37 15.29 20.39
CA PHE A 262 6.59 15.49 19.62
C PHE A 262 6.31 15.49 18.12
N ARG A 263 7.29 15.93 17.34
CA ARG A 263 7.37 15.78 15.89
C ARG A 263 8.82 15.81 15.44
N HIS A 264 9.12 15.33 14.25
CA HIS A 264 10.39 15.55 13.58
C HIS A 264 10.64 17.05 13.36
N ALA A 265 11.90 17.47 13.53
CA ALA A 265 12.32 18.87 13.39
C ALA A 265 12.22 19.38 11.94
N ALA A 266 12.40 18.48 10.96
CA ALA A 266 12.29 18.74 9.54
C ALA A 266 12.05 17.42 8.77
N PRO A 267 11.57 17.45 7.51
CA PRO A 267 11.19 16.24 6.75
C PRO A 267 12.27 15.15 6.57
N LEU A 268 13.55 15.48 6.79
CA LEU A 268 14.69 14.55 6.69
C LEU A 268 15.56 14.55 7.97
N SER A 269 15.01 15.08 9.07
CA SER A 269 15.72 15.13 10.35
C SER A 269 15.33 13.96 11.23
N ASP A 270 16.32 13.25 11.74
CA ASP A 270 16.11 12.19 12.75
C ASP A 270 15.90 12.79 14.16
N SER A 271 16.07 14.11 14.32
CA SER A 271 15.81 14.80 15.58
C SER A 271 14.32 15.12 15.73
N VAL A 272 13.80 14.89 16.94
CA VAL A 272 12.44 15.26 17.32
C VAL A 272 12.44 16.50 18.22
N VAL A 273 11.41 17.32 18.09
CA VAL A 273 11.19 18.54 18.87
C VAL A 273 9.85 18.49 19.60
N PRO A 274 9.75 19.09 20.79
CA PRO A 274 8.49 19.15 21.52
C PRO A 274 7.47 20.03 20.78
N LEU A 275 6.22 19.59 20.80
CA LEU A 275 5.06 20.35 20.32
C LEU A 275 4.41 21.12 21.49
N PRO A 276 3.99 22.38 21.26
CA PRO A 276 3.21 23.11 22.25
C PRO A 276 1.88 22.41 22.52
N PHE A 277 1.31 22.68 23.69
CA PHE A 277 -0.03 22.19 24.02
C PHE A 277 -1.06 22.72 23.02
N GLY A 278 -1.90 21.83 22.49
CA GLY A 278 -2.91 22.19 21.49
C GLY A 278 -2.38 22.49 20.09
N TYR A 279 -1.18 22.00 19.72
CA TYR A 279 -0.70 22.03 18.34
C TYR A 279 -1.68 21.34 17.37
N PRO A 280 -1.92 21.87 16.15
CA PRO A 280 -1.46 23.16 15.63
C PRO A 280 -2.44 24.26 16.06
N SER A 281 -2.03 25.09 17.01
CA SER A 281 -2.90 26.11 17.60
C SER A 281 -3.15 27.30 16.68
#